data_AF-A0A2S3QSM0-F1
#
_entry.id   AF-A0A2S3QSM0-F1
#
_cell.length_a   1.000
_cell.length_b   1.000
_cell.length_c   1.000
_cell.angle_alpha   90.00
_cell.angle_beta   90.00
_cell.angle_gamma   90.00
#
_symmetry.space_group_name_H-M   'P 1'
#
loop_
_entity.id
_entity.type
_entity.pdbx_description
1 polymer ?
#
loop_
_entity_poly.entity_id
_entity_poly.type
_entity_poly.pdbx_seq_one_letter_code
_entity_poly.pdbx_strand_id
1 'polypeptide(L)'
;MFKTLLAIAAAISTLSAQAEISTYQSLPKDYVGTINPNSFIEDEVTAGGFNELMKYVVAAPSQEDAGSCLYMSHTGVVEWWYNRLNNLEGDNKVDFAERYYMSLKTNKTNQDEIDNWRTDNIRRINKSSVMFSNKDYRFTKGNFKKVDGKRVVTDANDEDGSYGTQFNWIDLTDTIGKNAVEYKLPKFKREVLHVDADKDQWSVAKAPADIVERIKKALHKRNAPVLVIYNHKGFWHANYIFGYNDNADTKGCPFVSSFKPFMEEKRDYWLEKAEKTKSDSWRAKYLANAEKVMEKGDAVQKRYEEVGCASKGVFYVRDSIYPNENMPKYDYDLVKEGEEDFLNAPLIAREYAWVQTTLNHAIQIYPEGME
;
A
#
# COMPACT_ATOMS: atom_id res chain seq x y z
N MET A 1 52.26 -26.21 15.02
CA MET A 1 51.44 -26.06 13.80
C MET A 1 50.09 -25.51 14.20
N PHE A 2 49.96 -24.18 14.20
CA PHE A 2 48.76 -23.48 14.62
C PHE A 2 47.77 -23.36 13.45
N LYS A 3 46.50 -23.69 13.74
CA LYS A 3 45.35 -23.57 12.84
C LYS A 3 45.07 -22.09 12.59
N THR A 4 45.09 -21.67 11.33
CA THR A 4 44.55 -20.37 10.90
C THR A 4 43.29 -20.65 10.07
N LEU A 5 42.14 -20.58 10.73
CA LEU A 5 40.83 -20.53 10.09
C LEU A 5 40.66 -19.11 9.53
N LEU A 6 40.71 -18.99 8.20
CA LEU A 6 40.29 -17.78 7.49
C LEU A 6 38.77 -17.65 7.66
N ALA A 7 38.35 -16.70 8.49
CA ALA A 7 36.96 -16.24 8.51
C ALA A 7 36.72 -15.41 7.24
N ILE A 8 35.98 -15.98 6.29
CA ILE A 8 35.39 -15.22 5.19
C ILE A 8 34.30 -14.35 5.81
N ALA A 9 34.61 -13.07 6.03
CA ALA A 9 33.62 -12.06 6.33
C ALA A 9 32.76 -11.88 5.08
N ALA A 10 31.62 -12.58 5.04
CA ALA A 10 30.53 -12.23 4.14
C ALA A 10 30.02 -10.86 4.56
N ALA A 11 30.55 -9.81 3.93
CA ALA A 11 29.96 -8.50 3.94
C ALA A 11 28.61 -8.58 3.21
N ILE A 12 27.58 -9.05 3.92
CA ILE A 12 26.20 -8.83 3.55
C ILE A 12 26.02 -7.31 3.65
N SER A 13 26.24 -6.63 2.53
CA SER A 13 25.73 -5.30 2.33
C SER A 13 24.21 -5.42 2.39
N THR A 14 23.66 -5.24 3.59
CA THR A 14 22.26 -4.89 3.77
C THR A 14 22.09 -3.54 3.10
N LEU A 15 21.88 -3.57 1.79
CA LEU A 15 21.24 -2.50 1.04
C LEU A 15 19.91 -2.28 1.73
N SER A 16 19.91 -1.37 2.70
CA SER A 16 18.72 -0.59 2.95
C SER A 16 18.47 0.12 1.62
N ALA A 17 17.62 -0.49 0.80
CA ALA A 17 16.69 0.26 -0.01
C ALA A 17 15.88 1.10 0.98
N GLN A 18 16.51 2.16 1.51
CA GLN A 18 15.77 3.37 1.78
C GLN A 18 15.11 3.64 0.45
N ALA A 19 13.81 3.36 0.39
CA ALA A 19 12.98 3.90 -0.63
C ALA A 19 13.33 5.40 -0.62
N GLU A 20 14.02 5.86 -1.67
CA GLU A 20 14.29 7.27 -1.93
C GLU A 20 12.92 7.90 -2.21
N ILE A 21 12.13 8.07 -1.15
CA ILE A 21 10.80 8.70 -1.15
C ILE A 21 10.97 10.22 -0.94
N SER A 22 12.16 10.70 -0.56
CA SER A 22 12.31 12.04 0.01
C SER A 22 12.33 13.22 -0.97
N THR A 23 12.04 13.02 -2.26
CA THR A 23 11.91 14.13 -3.22
C THR A 23 10.78 13.92 -4.23
N TYR A 24 9.70 13.25 -3.86
CA TYR A 24 8.50 13.23 -4.68
C TYR A 24 7.62 14.43 -4.32
N GLN A 25 7.88 15.56 -5.00
CA GLN A 25 6.84 16.57 -5.24
C GLN A 25 5.58 15.86 -5.74
N SER A 26 4.42 16.32 -5.29
CA SER A 26 3.07 15.78 -5.54
C SER A 26 3.02 14.98 -6.86
N LEU A 27 2.98 13.65 -6.77
CA LEU A 27 2.73 12.82 -7.94
C LEU A 27 1.48 13.39 -8.63
N PRO A 28 1.54 13.67 -9.94
CA PRO A 28 0.36 14.13 -10.67
C PRO A 28 -0.80 13.18 -10.39
N LYS A 29 -1.99 13.71 -10.11
CA LYS A 29 -3.19 12.91 -9.91
C LYS A 29 -3.38 12.05 -11.16
N ASP A 30 -3.20 10.75 -11.01
CA ASP A 30 -3.23 9.76 -12.09
C ASP A 30 -4.36 8.75 -11.91
N TYR A 31 -5.41 9.16 -11.21
CA TYR A 31 -6.68 8.44 -11.08
C TYR A 31 -7.76 9.09 -11.95
N VAL A 32 -8.80 8.31 -12.27
CA VAL A 32 -9.94 8.74 -13.09
C VAL A 32 -10.80 9.77 -12.36
N GLY A 33 -10.98 9.58 -11.05
CA GLY A 33 -11.69 10.50 -10.19
C GLY A 33 -11.67 10.04 -8.72
N THR A 34 -12.04 10.95 -7.83
CA THR A 34 -12.39 10.63 -6.44
C THR A 34 -13.90 10.57 -6.33
N ILE A 35 -14.43 9.59 -5.60
CA ILE A 35 -15.88 9.49 -5.36
C ILE A 35 -16.15 9.87 -3.92
N ASN A 36 -17.12 10.75 -3.70
CA ASN A 36 -17.54 11.09 -2.35
C ASN A 36 -18.37 9.93 -1.77
N PRO A 37 -17.91 9.26 -0.70
CA PRO A 37 -18.63 8.12 -0.13
C PRO A 37 -19.96 8.52 0.54
N ASN A 38 -20.10 9.79 0.92
CA ASN A 38 -21.26 10.32 1.64
C ASN A 38 -22.35 10.79 0.66
N SER A 39 -22.02 10.96 -0.62
CA SER A 39 -23.02 11.05 -1.67
C SER A 39 -23.29 9.63 -2.18
N PHE A 40 -24.24 8.94 -1.58
CA PHE A 40 -24.91 7.78 -2.22
C PHE A 40 -25.71 8.19 -3.49
N ILE A 41 -25.60 9.45 -3.90
CA ILE A 41 -26.05 9.93 -5.20
C ILE A 41 -25.15 9.27 -6.24
N GLU A 42 -25.77 8.57 -7.20
CA GLU A 42 -25.06 8.05 -8.37
C GLU A 42 -24.24 9.19 -9.00
N ASP A 43 -22.92 9.10 -8.84
CA ASP A 43 -21.96 9.87 -9.61
C ASP A 43 -21.89 9.21 -11.01
N GLU A 44 -21.49 9.96 -12.03
CA GLU A 44 -21.21 9.43 -13.37
C GLU A 44 -20.30 8.18 -13.30
N VAL A 45 -19.37 8.16 -12.33
CA VAL A 45 -18.44 7.05 -12.13
C VAL A 45 -19.08 5.84 -11.44
N THR A 46 -20.13 6.01 -10.61
CA THR A 46 -20.77 4.90 -9.87
C THR A 46 -22.06 4.39 -10.48
N ALA A 47 -22.70 5.15 -11.36
CA ALA A 47 -23.96 4.80 -12.00
C ALA A 47 -23.86 3.46 -12.77
N GLY A 48 -24.70 2.48 -12.39
CA GLY A 48 -24.71 1.14 -13.00
C GLY A 48 -23.52 0.23 -12.64
N GLY A 49 -22.71 0.59 -11.63
CA GLY A 49 -21.60 -0.21 -11.13
C GLY A 49 -21.97 -1.19 -10.01
N PHE A 50 -21.03 -2.05 -9.66
CA PHE A 50 -21.07 -2.91 -8.48
C PHE A 50 -20.63 -2.10 -7.25
N ASN A 51 -21.61 -1.50 -6.56
CA ASN A 51 -21.39 -0.50 -5.50
C ASN A 51 -21.64 -1.05 -4.08
N GLU A 52 -22.09 -2.30 -3.94
CA GLU A 52 -22.62 -2.82 -2.67
C GLU A 52 -21.64 -2.83 -1.49
N LEU A 53 -20.33 -2.89 -1.77
CA LEU A 53 -19.31 -2.93 -0.71
C LEU A 53 -18.96 -1.54 -0.16
N MET A 54 -19.36 -0.46 -0.84
CA MET A 54 -18.91 0.92 -0.55
C MET A 54 -19.25 1.37 0.87
N LYS A 55 -20.43 0.98 1.37
CA LYS A 55 -20.97 1.47 2.65
C LYS A 55 -20.12 1.11 3.88
N TYR A 56 -19.28 0.08 3.79
CA TYR A 56 -18.40 -0.37 4.87
C TYR A 56 -16.96 0.15 4.78
N VAL A 57 -16.61 0.90 3.72
CA VAL A 57 -15.26 1.42 3.52
C VAL A 57 -15.00 2.63 4.42
N VAL A 58 -13.84 2.67 5.08
CA VAL A 58 -13.36 3.80 5.89
C VAL A 58 -12.15 4.46 5.22
N ALA A 59 -12.06 5.78 5.38
CA ALA A 59 -10.94 6.57 4.88
C ALA A 59 -9.64 6.23 5.65
N ALA A 60 -8.49 6.36 4.99
CA ALA A 60 -7.18 6.16 5.59
C ALA A 60 -6.50 7.50 5.90
N PRO A 61 -5.69 7.62 6.96
CA PRO A 61 -4.66 8.66 6.98
C PRO A 61 -3.68 8.47 5.82
N SER A 62 -3.08 9.57 5.33
CA SER A 62 -1.95 9.50 4.38
C SER A 62 -0.79 8.76 5.04
N GLN A 63 -0.21 7.80 4.32
CA GLN A 63 0.95 7.06 4.81
C GLN A 63 2.24 7.91 4.82
N GLU A 64 2.27 9.01 4.07
CA GLU A 64 3.47 9.80 3.77
C GLU A 64 4.65 8.88 3.37
N ASP A 65 5.80 9.00 4.03
CA ASP A 65 7.00 8.23 3.76
C ASP A 65 7.14 6.98 4.66
N ALA A 66 6.11 6.61 5.42
CA ALA A 66 6.16 5.45 6.32
C ALA A 66 6.42 4.13 5.58
N GLY A 67 6.01 4.01 4.32
CA GLY A 67 6.04 2.75 3.57
C GLY A 67 5.12 1.69 4.18
N SER A 68 3.96 2.08 4.68
CA SER A 68 3.02 1.25 5.44
C SER A 68 1.85 0.71 4.61
N CYS A 69 1.75 1.02 3.32
CA CYS A 69 0.60 0.75 2.44
C CYS A 69 0.05 -0.68 2.53
N LEU A 70 0.93 -1.69 2.64
CA LEU A 70 0.50 -3.08 2.80
C LEU A 70 -0.32 -3.28 4.07
N TYR A 71 0.13 -2.72 5.19
CA TYR A 71 -0.54 -2.82 6.50
C TYR A 71 -1.78 -1.95 6.54
N MET A 72 -1.77 -0.78 5.89
CA MET A 72 -2.98 0.04 5.76
C MET A 72 -4.06 -0.66 4.94
N SER A 73 -3.67 -1.35 3.87
CA SER A 73 -4.60 -2.11 3.02
C SER A 73 -5.14 -3.33 3.75
N HIS A 74 -4.29 -4.09 4.45
CA HIS A 74 -4.75 -5.24 5.22
C HIS A 74 -5.67 -4.80 6.37
N THR A 75 -5.34 -3.72 7.07
CA THR A 75 -6.19 -3.15 8.12
C THR A 75 -7.55 -2.75 7.57
N GLY A 76 -7.58 -2.03 6.45
CA GLY A 76 -8.84 -1.64 5.82
C GLY A 76 -9.71 -2.82 5.36
N VAL A 77 -9.12 -3.96 4.96
CA VAL A 77 -9.90 -5.18 4.66
C VAL A 77 -10.47 -5.82 5.93
N VAL A 78 -9.69 -5.90 7.00
CA VAL A 78 -10.13 -6.43 8.31
C VAL A 78 -11.24 -5.57 8.90
N GLU A 79 -11.08 -4.26 8.82
CA GLU A 79 -12.05 -3.24 9.21
C GLU A 79 -13.34 -3.34 8.41
N TRP A 80 -13.24 -3.44 7.08
CA TRP A 80 -14.39 -3.62 6.20
C TRP A 80 -15.20 -4.86 6.61
N TRP A 81 -14.53 -5.98 6.90
CA TRP A 81 -15.18 -7.20 7.39
C TRP A 81 -15.83 -7.01 8.74
N TYR A 82 -15.14 -6.36 9.68
CA TYR A 82 -15.69 -6.10 11.00
C TYR A 82 -16.97 -5.25 10.90
N ASN A 83 -16.92 -4.16 10.13
CA ASN A 83 -18.06 -3.29 9.91
C ASN A 83 -19.21 -4.04 9.24
N ARG A 84 -18.94 -4.88 8.23
CA ARG A 84 -19.98 -5.69 7.58
C ARG A 84 -20.61 -6.72 8.52
N LEU A 85 -19.81 -7.50 9.23
CA LEU A 85 -20.29 -8.57 10.11
C LEU A 85 -21.13 -8.04 11.27
N ASN A 86 -20.88 -6.79 11.68
CA ASN A 86 -21.62 -6.12 12.75
C ASN A 86 -22.65 -5.10 12.22
N ASN A 87 -22.87 -5.04 10.91
CA ASN A 87 -23.77 -4.10 10.24
C ASN A 87 -23.56 -2.62 10.65
N LEU A 88 -22.30 -2.21 10.72
CA LEU A 88 -21.88 -0.85 11.07
C LEU A 88 -21.66 -0.03 9.80
N GLU A 89 -22.46 1.03 9.63
CA GLU A 89 -22.44 1.91 8.47
C GLU A 89 -22.40 3.38 8.91
N GLY A 90 -22.01 4.28 8.00
CA GLY A 90 -21.89 5.72 8.29
C GLY A 90 -20.94 5.99 9.46
N ASP A 91 -21.35 6.85 10.38
CA ASP A 91 -20.54 7.25 11.54
C ASP A 91 -20.38 6.14 12.60
N ASN A 92 -21.12 5.03 12.47
CA ASN A 92 -20.99 3.89 13.39
C ASN A 92 -19.85 2.93 13.01
N LYS A 93 -19.21 3.14 11.85
CA LYS A 93 -18.07 2.31 11.42
C LYS A 93 -16.94 2.41 12.43
N VAL A 94 -16.30 1.29 12.69
CA VAL A 94 -15.04 1.25 13.43
C VAL A 94 -13.90 1.59 12.47
N ASP A 95 -13.00 2.46 12.92
CA ASP A 95 -11.72 2.78 12.30
C ASP A 95 -10.61 2.05 13.07
N PHE A 96 -9.92 1.09 12.45
CA PHE A 96 -8.91 0.27 13.10
C PHE A 96 -7.50 0.85 12.98
N ALA A 97 -6.71 0.70 14.05
CA ALA A 97 -5.34 1.18 14.11
C ALA A 97 -4.41 0.42 13.15
N GLU A 98 -4.02 1.02 12.02
CA GLU A 98 -3.00 0.44 11.13
C GLU A 98 -1.68 0.20 11.86
N ARG A 99 -1.35 1.10 12.79
CA ARG A 99 -0.14 1.02 13.62
C ARG A 99 -0.10 -0.26 14.44
N TYR A 100 -1.24 -0.76 14.92
CA TYR A 100 -1.27 -2.01 15.68
C TYR A 100 -0.80 -3.19 14.82
N TYR A 101 -1.28 -3.26 13.57
CA TYR A 101 -0.84 -4.28 12.63
C TYR A 101 0.66 -4.15 12.31
N MET A 102 1.16 -2.91 12.15
CA MET A 102 2.59 -2.66 11.96
C MET A 102 3.41 -3.18 13.16
N SER A 103 2.94 -2.97 14.41
CA SER A 103 3.56 -3.52 15.62
C SER A 103 3.58 -5.05 15.64
N LEU A 104 2.52 -5.72 15.19
CA LEU A 104 2.52 -7.20 15.04
C LEU A 104 3.63 -7.69 14.11
N LYS A 105 3.91 -6.95 13.02
CA LYS A 105 5.07 -7.27 12.17
C LYS A 105 6.37 -6.98 12.89
N THR A 106 6.52 -5.83 13.56
CA THR A 106 7.76 -5.45 14.25
C THR A 106 8.12 -6.50 15.31
N ASN A 107 7.12 -7.03 16.01
CA ASN A 107 7.25 -8.08 17.01
C ASN A 107 7.40 -9.49 16.43
N LYS A 108 7.43 -9.63 15.10
CA LYS A 108 7.52 -10.92 14.41
C LYS A 108 6.39 -11.87 14.84
N THR A 109 5.21 -11.36 15.18
CA THR A 109 4.06 -12.18 15.58
C THR A 109 3.74 -13.20 14.48
N ASN A 110 3.76 -14.49 14.83
CA ASN A 110 3.50 -15.60 13.91
C ASN A 110 4.45 -15.69 12.70
N GLN A 111 5.69 -15.20 12.81
CA GLN A 111 6.62 -15.10 11.69
C GLN A 111 6.96 -16.44 11.02
N ASP A 112 6.98 -17.49 11.83
CA ASP A 112 7.19 -18.90 11.48
C ASP A 112 6.09 -19.43 10.52
N GLU A 113 4.91 -18.80 10.52
CA GLU A 113 3.81 -19.10 9.61
C GLU A 113 3.74 -18.13 8.40
N ILE A 114 4.75 -17.27 8.18
CA ILE A 114 4.77 -16.31 7.07
C ILE A 114 5.83 -16.75 6.04
N ASP A 115 5.41 -17.46 4.99
CA ASP A 115 6.30 -17.86 3.88
C ASP A 115 6.43 -16.73 2.85
N ASN A 116 5.28 -16.18 2.40
CA ASN A 116 5.25 -15.04 1.51
C ASN A 116 4.61 -13.85 2.20
N TRP A 117 5.43 -12.94 2.75
CA TRP A 117 4.95 -11.74 3.45
C TRP A 117 4.00 -10.88 2.60
N ARG A 118 4.08 -10.93 1.27
CA ARG A 118 3.21 -10.17 0.37
C ARG A 118 1.75 -10.65 0.44
N THR A 119 1.55 -11.93 0.75
CA THR A 119 0.21 -12.54 0.81
C THR A 119 -0.20 -13.00 2.20
N ASP A 120 0.75 -13.33 3.07
CA ASP A 120 0.50 -14.10 4.29
C ASP A 120 0.26 -13.24 5.53
N ASN A 121 0.38 -11.92 5.43
CA ASN A 121 0.33 -11.02 6.58
C ASN A 121 -0.95 -11.18 7.42
N ILE A 122 -2.07 -11.61 6.84
CA ILE A 122 -3.31 -11.88 7.59
C ILE A 122 -3.13 -12.90 8.73
N ARG A 123 -2.14 -13.80 8.60
CA ARG A 123 -1.82 -14.79 9.64
C ARG A 123 -1.30 -14.15 10.94
N ARG A 124 -0.81 -12.91 10.90
CA ARG A 124 -0.45 -12.16 12.12
C ARG A 124 -1.70 -11.77 12.91
N ILE A 125 -2.73 -11.28 12.22
CA ILE A 125 -4.04 -10.97 12.80
C ILE A 125 -4.71 -12.23 13.32
N ASN A 126 -4.64 -13.35 12.61
CA ASN A 126 -5.17 -14.62 13.12
C ASN A 126 -4.49 -15.09 14.41
N LYS A 127 -3.22 -14.70 14.65
CA LYS A 127 -2.50 -15.04 15.87
C LYS A 127 -2.87 -14.12 17.03
N SER A 128 -3.09 -12.82 16.77
CA SER A 128 -3.55 -11.88 17.80
C SER A 128 -5.05 -12.05 18.10
N SER A 129 -5.84 -12.38 17.07
CA SER A 129 -7.32 -12.47 17.06
C SER A 129 -8.03 -11.18 17.47
N VAL A 130 -7.31 -10.05 17.48
CA VAL A 130 -7.77 -8.77 17.98
C VAL A 130 -7.23 -7.61 17.15
N MET A 131 -7.97 -6.50 17.16
CA MET A 131 -7.54 -5.17 16.72
C MET A 131 -7.97 -4.12 17.75
N PHE A 132 -7.35 -2.94 17.67
CA PHE A 132 -7.69 -1.76 18.45
C PHE A 132 -8.17 -0.65 17.54
N SER A 133 -8.96 0.29 18.07
CA SER A 133 -9.37 1.45 17.29
C SER A 133 -8.18 2.38 17.01
N ASN A 134 -8.22 3.07 15.87
CA ASN A 134 -7.24 4.10 15.54
C ASN A 134 -7.20 5.21 16.60
N LYS A 135 -8.35 5.51 17.25
CA LYS A 135 -8.39 6.44 18.39
C LYS A 135 -7.52 5.99 19.57
N ASP A 136 -7.46 4.69 19.85
CA ASP A 136 -6.72 4.14 20.99
C ASP A 136 -5.23 3.91 20.68
N TYR A 137 -4.87 3.71 19.40
CA TYR A 137 -3.49 3.50 18.95
C TYR A 137 -3.21 4.12 17.58
N ARG A 138 -3.21 5.47 17.55
CA ARG A 138 -3.17 6.27 16.31
C ARG A 138 -1.99 5.98 15.42
N PHE A 139 -2.24 5.98 14.10
CA PHE A 139 -1.19 6.27 13.13
C PHE A 139 -0.70 7.70 13.34
N THR A 140 0.59 7.92 13.56
CA THR A 140 1.10 9.17 14.15
C THR A 140 2.46 9.61 13.57
N LYS A 141 2.84 10.86 13.79
CA LYS A 141 4.22 11.34 13.63
C LYS A 141 4.91 11.37 14.99
N GLY A 142 6.21 11.14 14.99
CA GLY A 142 6.99 11.21 16.23
C GLY A 142 8.49 11.20 15.96
N ASN A 143 9.26 11.51 17.00
CA ASN A 143 10.71 11.51 16.96
C ASN A 143 11.26 10.08 17.10
N PHE A 144 12.08 9.66 16.16
CA PHE A 144 12.76 8.37 16.18
C PHE A 144 14.20 8.49 15.69
N LYS A 145 15.04 7.55 16.11
CA LYS A 145 16.36 7.32 15.51
C LYS A 145 16.59 5.85 15.22
N LYS A 146 17.69 5.53 14.54
CA LYS A 146 18.11 4.14 14.31
C LYS A 146 19.25 3.77 15.26
N VAL A 147 19.05 2.74 16.06
CA VAL A 147 20.09 2.09 16.89
C VAL A 147 20.18 0.64 16.45
N ASP A 148 21.36 0.20 16.01
CA ASP A 148 21.60 -1.16 15.49
C ASP A 148 20.60 -1.59 14.39
N GLY A 149 20.26 -0.66 13.49
CA GLY A 149 19.31 -0.89 12.41
C GLY A 149 17.83 -0.95 12.83
N LYS A 150 17.52 -0.80 14.12
CA LYS A 150 16.15 -0.75 14.65
C LYS A 150 15.75 0.68 14.93
N ARG A 151 14.48 1.01 14.65
CA ARG A 151 13.91 2.31 15.05
C ARG A 151 13.59 2.27 16.54
N VAL A 152 13.96 3.33 17.24
CA VAL A 152 13.64 3.55 18.66
C VAL A 152 13.14 4.97 18.85
N VAL A 153 12.33 5.19 19.87
CA VAL A 153 11.86 6.52 20.25
C VAL A 153 13.06 7.38 20.64
N THR A 154 13.05 8.65 20.24
CA THR A 154 13.98 9.67 20.74
C THR A 154 13.26 10.99 20.99
N ASP A 155 13.98 12.02 21.42
CA ASP A 155 13.44 13.37 21.62
C ASP A 155 13.76 14.31 20.44
N ALA A 156 13.12 15.49 20.43
CA ALA A 156 13.23 16.45 19.34
C ALA A 156 14.60 17.15 19.24
N ASN A 157 15.42 17.06 20.28
CA ASN A 157 16.74 17.70 20.34
C ASN A 157 17.88 16.72 20.02
N ASP A 158 17.58 15.45 19.78
CA ASP A 158 18.57 14.46 19.38
C ASP A 158 19.08 14.75 17.96
N GLU A 159 20.38 15.04 17.83
CA GLU A 159 21.02 15.37 16.55
C GLU A 159 20.93 14.22 15.53
N ASP A 160 20.84 12.97 16.00
CA ASP A 160 20.66 11.77 15.18
C ASP A 160 19.17 11.42 14.97
N GLY A 161 18.27 12.25 15.51
CA GLY A 161 16.84 12.09 15.45
C GLY A 161 16.23 12.46 14.10
N SER A 162 15.07 11.87 13.81
CA SER A 162 14.21 12.24 12.70
C SER A 162 12.77 12.29 13.19
N TYR A 163 11.97 13.19 12.63
CA TYR A 163 10.55 13.31 12.93
C TYR A 163 9.72 12.90 11.70
N GLY A 164 8.74 12.02 11.88
CA GLY A 164 7.83 11.64 10.79
C GLY A 164 7.04 10.36 11.03
N THR A 165 6.27 9.94 10.02
CA THR A 165 5.36 8.77 10.09
C THR A 165 6.09 7.43 10.11
N GLN A 166 7.38 7.38 9.80
CA GLN A 166 8.22 6.21 10.04
C GLN A 166 8.30 5.80 11.52
N PHE A 167 7.91 6.70 12.44
CA PHE A 167 7.74 6.42 13.87
C PHE A 167 6.78 5.24 14.14
N ASN A 168 5.77 5.04 13.28
CA ASN A 168 4.78 3.97 13.42
C ASN A 168 5.35 2.54 13.34
N TRP A 169 6.62 2.39 12.93
CA TRP A 169 7.31 1.09 12.96
C TRP A 169 7.87 0.69 14.32
N ILE A 170 7.83 1.59 15.31
CA ILE A 170 8.21 1.29 16.69
C ILE A 170 7.01 0.67 17.39
N ASP A 171 7.21 -0.54 17.94
CA ASP A 171 6.20 -1.15 18.80
C ASP A 171 6.09 -0.35 20.10
N LEU A 172 4.90 0.22 20.31
CA LEU A 172 4.47 0.89 21.53
C LEU A 172 3.11 0.33 21.98
N THR A 173 2.85 -0.95 21.76
CA THR A 173 1.55 -1.55 22.13
C THR A 173 1.30 -1.55 23.64
N ASP A 174 2.36 -1.39 24.44
CA ASP A 174 2.29 -1.16 25.89
C ASP A 174 1.71 0.22 26.27
N THR A 175 1.67 1.17 25.34
CA THR A 175 1.04 2.49 25.56
C THR A 175 -0.46 2.49 25.29
N ILE A 176 -1.03 1.38 24.80
CA ILE A 176 -2.48 1.27 24.60
C ILE A 176 -3.15 1.34 25.97
N GLY A 177 -4.09 2.29 26.11
CA GLY A 177 -4.76 2.53 27.39
C GLY A 177 -5.48 1.29 27.91
N LYS A 178 -5.50 1.09 29.23
CA LYS A 178 -6.18 -0.05 29.87
C LYS A 178 -7.69 -0.12 29.59
N ASN A 179 -8.28 1.02 29.23
CA ASN A 179 -9.70 1.14 28.89
C ASN A 179 -9.94 1.11 27.37
N ALA A 180 -8.91 0.89 26.55
CA ALA A 180 -9.06 0.76 25.10
C ALA A 180 -9.95 -0.44 24.78
N VAL A 181 -10.78 -0.29 23.75
CA VAL A 181 -11.67 -1.37 23.33
C VAL A 181 -10.87 -2.37 22.49
N GLU A 182 -10.85 -3.62 22.94
CA GLU A 182 -10.28 -4.73 22.19
C GLU A 182 -11.36 -5.36 21.30
N TYR A 183 -11.22 -5.20 19.99
CA TYR A 183 -12.17 -5.73 19.03
C TYR A 183 -11.78 -7.16 18.66
N LYS A 184 -12.58 -8.13 19.12
CA LYS A 184 -12.40 -9.54 18.75
C LYS A 184 -12.70 -9.74 17.27
N LEU A 185 -11.81 -10.45 16.59
CA LEU A 185 -11.92 -10.73 15.16
C LEU A 185 -12.18 -12.22 14.90
N PRO A 186 -12.92 -12.55 13.82
CA PRO A 186 -12.96 -13.92 13.35
C PRO A 186 -11.58 -14.34 12.84
N LYS A 187 -11.36 -15.64 12.74
CA LYS A 187 -10.20 -16.17 12.02
C LYS A 187 -10.43 -15.98 10.52
N PHE A 188 -9.43 -15.43 9.83
CA PHE A 188 -9.48 -15.18 8.40
C PHE A 188 -8.74 -16.24 7.59
N LYS A 189 -9.22 -16.52 6.39
CA LYS A 189 -8.52 -17.21 5.31
C LYS A 189 -8.09 -16.21 4.25
N ARG A 190 -7.11 -16.64 3.44
CA ARG A 190 -6.73 -15.94 2.21
C ARG A 190 -6.84 -16.86 1.01
N GLU A 191 -7.39 -16.36 -0.08
CA GLU A 191 -7.26 -16.96 -1.41
C GLU A 191 -6.32 -16.11 -2.25
N VAL A 192 -5.40 -16.76 -2.97
CA VAL A 192 -4.50 -16.08 -3.91
C VAL A 192 -5.13 -16.14 -5.28
N LEU A 193 -5.52 -14.98 -5.81
CA LEU A 193 -6.06 -14.86 -7.17
C LEU A 193 -4.92 -14.78 -8.19
N HIS A 194 -3.83 -14.13 -7.80
CA HIS A 194 -2.59 -14.04 -8.58
C HIS A 194 -1.40 -13.72 -7.67
N VAL A 195 -0.25 -14.29 -8.01
CA VAL A 195 1.05 -14.04 -7.38
C VAL A 195 2.11 -14.08 -8.48
N ASP A 196 3.00 -13.10 -8.48
CA ASP A 196 4.20 -13.15 -9.31
C ASP A 196 5.05 -14.37 -8.93
N ALA A 197 5.43 -15.17 -9.92
CA ALA A 197 6.15 -16.43 -9.72
C ALA A 197 7.51 -16.20 -9.04
N ASP A 198 8.15 -15.06 -9.33
CA ASP A 198 9.43 -14.66 -8.75
C ASP A 198 9.27 -14.09 -7.33
N LYS A 199 8.01 -13.95 -6.87
CA LYS A 199 7.64 -13.28 -5.62
C LYS A 199 8.34 -11.91 -5.56
N ASP A 200 8.25 -11.07 -6.59
CA ASP A 200 8.83 -9.72 -6.60
C ASP A 200 7.74 -8.65 -6.59
N GLN A 201 7.70 -7.84 -5.53
CA GLN A 201 6.76 -6.72 -5.41
C GLN A 201 7.08 -5.57 -6.37
N TRP A 202 8.30 -5.54 -6.91
CA TRP A 202 8.75 -4.49 -7.81
C TRP A 202 8.53 -4.84 -9.29
N SER A 203 8.03 -6.04 -9.57
CA SER A 203 7.73 -6.47 -10.92
C SER A 203 6.48 -5.78 -11.46
N VAL A 204 6.44 -5.62 -12.79
CA VAL A 204 5.34 -5.03 -13.56
C VAL A 204 4.97 -5.99 -14.69
N ALA A 205 3.80 -5.81 -15.31
CA ALA A 205 3.31 -6.61 -16.42
C ALA A 205 3.28 -8.13 -16.14
N LYS A 206 3.06 -8.53 -14.88
CA LYS A 206 3.00 -9.94 -14.45
C LYS A 206 1.57 -10.50 -14.43
N ALA A 207 0.56 -9.63 -14.37
CA ALA A 207 -0.83 -10.02 -14.26
C ALA A 207 -1.31 -10.82 -15.49
N PRO A 208 -2.08 -11.91 -15.30
CA PRO A 208 -2.64 -12.67 -16.40
C PRO A 208 -3.68 -11.85 -17.17
N ALA A 209 -3.94 -12.22 -18.43
CA ALA A 209 -4.87 -11.47 -19.29
C ALA A 209 -6.30 -11.36 -18.73
N ASP A 210 -6.74 -12.37 -17.96
CA ASP A 210 -8.06 -12.46 -17.35
C ASP A 210 -8.12 -11.87 -15.93
N ILE A 211 -7.09 -11.14 -15.46
CA ILE A 211 -7.01 -10.64 -14.08
C ILE A 211 -8.22 -9.78 -13.67
N VAL A 212 -8.74 -8.96 -14.59
CA VAL A 212 -9.91 -8.10 -14.36
C VAL A 212 -11.12 -8.96 -13.98
N GLU A 213 -11.40 -9.98 -14.77
CA GLU A 213 -12.52 -10.90 -14.53
C GLU A 213 -12.31 -11.79 -13.31
N ARG A 214 -11.06 -12.17 -13.00
CA ARG A 214 -10.74 -12.86 -11.74
C ARG A 214 -11.08 -12.01 -10.52
N ILE A 215 -10.70 -10.74 -10.54
CA ILE A 215 -11.00 -9.79 -9.45
C ILE A 215 -12.52 -9.58 -9.35
N LYS A 216 -13.22 -9.30 -10.44
CA LYS A 216 -14.68 -9.14 -10.45
C LYS A 216 -15.40 -10.39 -9.92
N LYS A 217 -15.01 -11.58 -10.38
CA LYS A 217 -15.57 -12.85 -9.90
C LYS A 217 -15.33 -13.03 -8.40
N ALA A 218 -14.14 -12.68 -7.90
CA ALA A 218 -13.83 -12.75 -6.48
C ALA A 218 -14.70 -11.77 -5.67
N LEU A 219 -14.85 -10.52 -6.14
CA LEU A 219 -15.72 -9.52 -5.53
C LEU A 219 -17.15 -10.06 -5.41
N HIS A 220 -17.73 -10.62 -6.48
CA HIS A 220 -19.07 -11.21 -6.46
C HIS A 220 -19.18 -12.45 -5.58
N LYS A 221 -18.26 -13.41 -5.74
CA LYS A 221 -18.32 -14.71 -5.07
C LYS A 221 -18.40 -14.55 -3.55
N ARG A 222 -17.55 -13.69 -2.99
CA ARG A 222 -17.47 -13.49 -1.53
C ARG A 222 -18.13 -12.21 -1.07
N ASN A 223 -18.61 -11.39 -2.00
CA ASN A 223 -19.14 -10.06 -1.74
C ASN A 223 -18.16 -9.32 -0.81
N ALA A 224 -16.88 -9.23 -1.19
CA ALA A 224 -15.81 -8.77 -0.30
C ALA A 224 -14.61 -8.19 -1.06
N PRO A 225 -13.85 -7.24 -0.47
CA PRO A 225 -12.73 -6.61 -1.13
C PRO A 225 -11.59 -7.56 -1.53
N VAL A 226 -10.87 -7.19 -2.59
CA VAL A 226 -9.65 -7.85 -3.06
C VAL A 226 -8.47 -6.93 -2.81
N LEU A 227 -7.50 -7.39 -2.02
CA LEU A 227 -6.24 -6.67 -1.80
C LEU A 227 -5.30 -6.92 -2.98
N VAL A 228 -4.68 -5.87 -3.49
CA VAL A 228 -3.74 -5.95 -4.62
C VAL A 228 -2.41 -5.29 -4.28
N ILE A 229 -1.34 -5.82 -4.88
CA ILE A 229 -0.01 -5.22 -4.89
C ILE A 229 0.38 -4.99 -6.34
N TYR A 230 0.90 -3.80 -6.60
CA TYR A 230 1.30 -3.35 -7.92
C TYR A 230 2.53 -2.46 -7.82
N ASN A 231 3.20 -2.22 -8.94
CA ASN A 231 4.26 -1.23 -9.01
C ASN A 231 3.86 -0.08 -9.93
N HIS A 232 3.87 1.12 -9.38
CA HIS A 232 3.63 2.34 -10.12
C HIS A 232 4.81 3.29 -10.00
N LYS A 233 5.35 3.73 -11.14
CA LYS A 233 6.40 4.75 -11.22
C LYS A 233 7.65 4.43 -10.37
N GLY A 234 7.95 3.14 -10.18
CA GLY A 234 9.14 2.69 -9.43
C GLY A 234 8.92 2.71 -7.91
N PHE A 235 7.66 2.71 -7.49
CA PHE A 235 7.21 2.53 -6.12
C PHE A 235 6.22 1.35 -6.12
N TRP A 236 6.50 0.30 -5.34
CA TRP A 236 5.49 -0.74 -5.12
C TRP A 236 4.48 -0.23 -4.10
N HIS A 237 3.21 -0.53 -4.34
CA HIS A 237 2.12 -0.08 -3.50
C HIS A 237 1.10 -1.19 -3.30
N ALA A 238 0.32 -1.06 -2.23
CA ALA A 238 -0.78 -1.94 -1.94
C ALA A 238 -2.03 -1.11 -1.63
N ASN A 239 -3.17 -1.56 -2.14
CA ASN A 239 -4.49 -1.04 -1.85
C ASN A 239 -5.51 -2.20 -1.92
N TYR A 240 -6.79 -1.91 -1.73
CA TYR A 240 -7.83 -2.90 -2.00
C TYR A 240 -8.90 -2.36 -2.93
N ILE A 241 -9.38 -3.26 -3.80
CA ILE A 241 -10.48 -3.08 -4.73
C ILE A 241 -11.75 -3.58 -4.05
N PHE A 242 -12.82 -2.78 -4.07
CA PHE A 242 -14.09 -3.14 -3.44
C PHE A 242 -15.30 -2.92 -4.35
N GLY A 243 -15.08 -2.51 -5.59
CA GLY A 243 -16.16 -2.48 -6.57
C GLY A 243 -15.66 -2.10 -7.94
N TYR A 244 -16.58 -1.97 -8.89
CA TYR A 244 -16.22 -1.68 -10.27
C TYR A 244 -17.40 -1.10 -11.05
N ASN A 245 -17.12 -0.40 -12.15
CA ASN A 245 -18.11 0.01 -13.13
C ASN A 245 -17.58 -0.23 -14.54
N ASP A 246 -18.26 -1.10 -15.29
CA ASP A 246 -17.92 -1.41 -16.69
C ASP A 246 -18.24 -0.25 -17.65
N ASN A 247 -19.07 0.70 -17.23
CA ASN A 247 -19.59 1.77 -18.08
C ASN A 247 -18.93 3.13 -17.85
N ALA A 248 -18.24 3.30 -16.71
CA ALA A 248 -17.57 4.55 -16.36
C ALA A 248 -16.41 4.85 -17.30
N ASP A 249 -16.30 6.10 -17.75
CA ASP A 249 -15.24 6.59 -18.62
C ASP A 249 -13.87 6.47 -17.94
N THR A 250 -12.88 5.93 -18.65
CA THR A 250 -11.51 5.76 -18.15
C THR A 250 -10.66 7.02 -18.25
N LYS A 251 -11.19 8.10 -18.86
CA LYS A 251 -10.50 9.38 -19.10
C LYS A 251 -9.15 9.19 -19.79
N GLY A 252 -9.06 8.18 -20.67
CA GLY A 252 -7.84 7.87 -21.43
C GLY A 252 -6.76 7.12 -20.64
N CYS A 253 -7.12 6.42 -19.56
CA CYS A 253 -6.22 5.60 -18.74
C CYS A 253 -4.98 6.38 -18.24
N PRO A 254 -5.17 7.45 -17.44
CA PRO A 254 -4.08 8.33 -17.01
C PRO A 254 -3.01 7.61 -16.17
N PHE A 255 -3.38 6.54 -15.47
CA PHE A 255 -2.46 5.79 -14.63
C PHE A 255 -1.40 5.06 -15.44
N VAL A 256 -1.82 4.40 -16.52
CA VAL A 256 -0.93 3.58 -17.34
C VAL A 256 -0.20 4.44 -18.38
N SER A 257 -0.91 5.37 -19.03
CA SER A 257 -0.32 6.23 -20.08
C SER A 257 0.79 7.14 -19.56
N SER A 258 0.74 7.55 -18.28
CA SER A 258 1.80 8.35 -17.65
C SER A 258 3.01 7.53 -17.18
N PHE A 259 2.98 6.20 -17.24
CA PHE A 259 4.03 5.36 -16.67
C PHE A 259 5.34 5.43 -17.45
N LYS A 260 5.29 5.26 -18.77
CA LYS A 260 6.49 5.25 -19.63
C LYS A 260 7.19 6.63 -19.65
N PRO A 261 6.49 7.76 -19.87
CA PRO A 261 7.12 9.08 -19.79
C PRO A 261 7.83 9.30 -18.45
N PHE A 262 7.22 8.89 -17.35
CA PHE A 262 7.84 9.00 -16.04
C PHE A 262 9.11 8.15 -15.88
N MET A 263 9.15 6.96 -16.49
CA MET A 263 10.36 6.12 -16.49
C MET A 263 11.49 6.73 -17.32
N GLU A 264 11.16 7.45 -18.40
CA GLU A 264 12.13 8.19 -19.22
C GLU A 264 12.72 9.37 -18.44
N GLU A 265 11.91 10.13 -17.71
CA GLU A 265 12.40 11.19 -16.81
C GLU A 265 13.35 10.61 -15.74
N LYS A 266 12.98 9.48 -15.13
CA LYS A 266 13.86 8.77 -14.18
C LYS A 266 15.14 8.27 -14.82
N ARG A 267 15.10 7.78 -16.06
CA ARG A 267 16.30 7.36 -16.80
C ARG A 267 17.24 8.54 -16.94
N ASP A 268 16.74 9.68 -17.38
CA ASP A 268 17.55 10.88 -17.63
C ASP A 268 18.20 11.39 -16.33
N TYR A 269 17.47 11.37 -15.22
CA TYR A 269 18.02 11.62 -13.90
C TYR A 269 19.22 10.71 -13.57
N TRP A 270 19.11 9.40 -13.82
CA TRP A 270 20.21 8.47 -13.54
C TRP A 270 21.40 8.67 -14.49
N LEU A 271 21.15 8.96 -15.76
CA LEU A 271 22.21 9.28 -16.73
C LEU A 271 22.97 10.54 -16.31
N GLU A 272 22.27 11.59 -15.90
CA GLU A 272 22.89 12.81 -15.39
C GLU A 272 23.76 12.55 -14.15
N LYS A 273 23.29 11.72 -13.21
CA LYS A 273 24.08 11.29 -12.05
C LYS A 273 25.32 10.49 -12.44
N ALA A 274 25.21 9.64 -13.47
CA ALA A 274 26.33 8.86 -14.01
C ALA A 274 27.40 9.74 -14.65
N GLU A 275 27.01 10.79 -15.37
CA GLU A 275 27.93 11.75 -15.98
C GLU A 275 28.67 12.60 -14.92
N LYS A 276 27.95 13.04 -13.89
CA LYS A 276 28.51 13.93 -12.85
C LYS A 276 29.38 13.22 -11.82
N THR A 277 29.25 11.90 -11.67
CA THR A 277 30.01 11.17 -10.65
C THR A 277 31.45 10.89 -11.10
N LYS A 278 32.40 11.08 -10.18
CA LYS A 278 33.81 10.74 -10.38
C LYS A 278 34.14 9.27 -10.09
N SER A 279 33.25 8.56 -9.42
CA SER A 279 33.46 7.15 -9.04
C SER A 279 32.94 6.21 -10.12
N ASP A 280 33.82 5.35 -10.67
CA ASP A 280 33.45 4.37 -11.69
C ASP A 280 32.40 3.36 -11.19
N SER A 281 32.50 2.95 -9.92
CA SER A 281 31.52 2.06 -9.28
C SER A 281 30.13 2.68 -9.22
N TRP A 282 30.04 3.95 -8.80
CA TRP A 282 28.77 4.68 -8.79
C TRP A 282 28.26 4.96 -10.20
N ARG A 283 29.15 5.26 -11.16
CA ARG A 283 28.78 5.44 -12.56
C ARG A 283 28.11 4.17 -13.11
N ALA A 284 28.74 3.01 -12.92
CA ALA A 284 28.19 1.72 -13.34
C ALA A 284 26.83 1.44 -12.67
N LYS A 285 26.68 1.76 -11.37
CA LYS A 285 25.42 1.60 -10.64
C LYS A 285 24.31 2.49 -11.20
N TYR A 286 24.59 3.77 -11.50
CA TYR A 286 23.61 4.68 -12.08
C TYR A 286 23.21 4.27 -13.50
N LEU A 287 24.15 3.82 -14.33
CA LEU A 287 23.84 3.26 -15.66
C LEU A 287 22.93 2.03 -15.56
N ALA A 288 23.22 1.10 -14.64
CA ALA A 288 22.37 -0.06 -14.40
C ALA A 288 20.97 0.32 -13.88
N ASN A 289 20.85 1.39 -13.09
CA ASN A 289 19.54 1.91 -12.67
C ASN A 289 18.77 2.51 -13.85
N ALA A 290 19.45 3.26 -14.74
CA ALA A 290 18.85 3.82 -15.95
C ALA A 290 18.29 2.74 -16.88
N GLU A 291 19.02 1.63 -17.04
CA GLU A 291 18.57 0.46 -17.80
C GLU A 291 17.33 -0.19 -17.14
N LYS A 292 17.38 -0.47 -15.84
CA LYS A 292 16.28 -1.09 -15.10
C LYS A 292 14.98 -0.29 -15.12
N VAL A 293 15.03 1.03 -15.06
CA VAL A 293 13.81 1.86 -15.16
C VAL A 293 13.21 1.78 -16.56
N MET A 294 14.04 1.71 -17.60
CA MET A 294 13.59 1.56 -18.98
C MET A 294 12.99 0.19 -19.24
N GLU A 295 13.61 -0.89 -18.77
CA GLU A 295 13.04 -2.25 -18.85
C GLU A 295 11.62 -2.30 -18.28
N LYS A 296 11.38 -1.65 -17.14
CA LYS A 296 10.03 -1.57 -16.53
C LYS A 296 9.08 -0.72 -17.37
N GLY A 297 9.54 0.43 -17.86
CA GLY A 297 8.76 1.29 -18.75
C GLY A 297 8.33 0.55 -20.02
N ASP A 298 9.27 -0.18 -20.65
CA ASP A 298 9.03 -0.95 -21.86
C ASP A 298 8.10 -2.14 -21.61
N ALA A 299 8.26 -2.84 -20.48
CA ALA A 299 7.37 -3.93 -20.10
C ALA A 299 5.91 -3.45 -19.92
N VAL A 300 5.71 -2.32 -19.24
CA VAL A 300 4.37 -1.72 -19.06
C VAL A 300 3.82 -1.23 -20.40
N GLN A 301 4.63 -0.53 -21.20
CA GLN A 301 4.21 0.00 -22.50
C GLN A 301 3.80 -1.14 -23.46
N LYS A 302 4.63 -2.18 -23.58
CA LYS A 302 4.31 -3.37 -24.38
C LYS A 302 2.99 -4.00 -23.90
N ARG A 303 2.82 -4.16 -22.59
CA ARG A 303 1.60 -4.74 -22.04
C ARG A 303 0.39 -3.86 -22.31
N TYR A 304 0.56 -2.55 -22.24
CA TYR A 304 -0.48 -1.56 -22.56
C TYR A 304 -0.87 -1.59 -24.04
N GLU A 305 0.07 -1.80 -24.95
CA GLU A 305 -0.20 -1.99 -26.39
C GLU A 305 -0.98 -3.28 -26.67
N GLU A 306 -0.76 -4.34 -25.89
CA GLU A 306 -1.49 -5.61 -26.01
C GLU A 306 -2.94 -5.50 -25.52
N VAL A 307 -3.19 -4.83 -24.39
CA VAL A 307 -4.52 -4.77 -23.77
C VAL A 307 -5.31 -3.53 -24.17
N GLY A 308 -4.62 -2.45 -24.56
CA GLY A 308 -5.17 -1.14 -24.86
C GLY A 308 -5.69 -0.38 -23.64
N CYS A 309 -6.16 0.84 -23.89
CA CYS A 309 -7.05 1.56 -22.97
C CYS A 309 -8.48 1.41 -23.48
N ALA A 310 -9.29 0.60 -22.80
CA ALA A 310 -10.72 0.64 -23.01
C ALA A 310 -11.23 2.04 -22.65
N SER A 311 -12.17 2.58 -23.42
CA SER A 311 -12.80 3.87 -23.13
C SER A 311 -13.69 3.83 -21.88
N LYS A 312 -14.01 2.61 -21.40
CA LYS A 312 -14.84 2.37 -20.22
C LYS A 312 -14.27 1.25 -19.36
N GLY A 313 -14.58 1.27 -18.07
CA GLY A 313 -14.22 0.20 -17.15
C GLY A 313 -13.24 0.64 -16.06
N VAL A 314 -13.74 0.78 -14.83
CA VAL A 314 -12.95 1.18 -13.66
C VAL A 314 -13.20 0.26 -12.47
N PHE A 315 -12.20 0.13 -11.61
CA PHE A 315 -12.30 -0.39 -10.25
C PHE A 315 -12.44 0.76 -9.25
N TYR A 316 -13.15 0.52 -8.16
CA TYR A 316 -13.17 1.37 -6.99
C TYR A 316 -12.15 0.89 -5.98
N VAL A 317 -11.33 1.80 -5.50
CA VAL A 317 -10.12 1.49 -4.74
C VAL A 317 -10.04 2.37 -3.50
N ARG A 318 -9.63 1.79 -2.37
CA ARG A 318 -9.29 2.53 -1.15
C ARG A 318 -7.79 2.62 -1.09
N ASP A 319 -7.27 3.83 -1.25
CA ASP A 319 -5.83 4.09 -1.32
C ASP A 319 -5.35 4.87 -0.08
N SER A 320 -4.04 4.91 0.14
CA SER A 320 -3.39 5.56 1.30
C SER A 320 -2.36 6.64 0.92
N ILE A 321 -2.27 7.04 -0.36
CA ILE A 321 -1.27 8.00 -0.87
C ILE A 321 -1.84 9.25 -1.57
N TYR A 322 -3.17 9.40 -1.60
CA TYR A 322 -3.83 10.57 -2.20
C TYR A 322 -4.71 11.27 -1.15
N PRO A 323 -4.10 12.13 -0.30
CA PRO A 323 -4.84 13.07 0.52
C PRO A 323 -5.87 13.81 -0.34
N ASN A 324 -7.08 13.99 0.20
CA ASN A 324 -8.15 14.67 -0.52
C ASN A 324 -8.65 15.85 0.31
N GLU A 325 -8.50 17.06 -0.21
CA GLU A 325 -8.90 18.32 0.41
C GLU A 325 -10.37 18.40 0.86
N ASN A 326 -11.24 17.54 0.30
CA ASN A 326 -12.65 17.45 0.68
C ASN A 326 -12.90 16.52 1.87
N MET A 327 -11.86 15.84 2.38
CA MET A 327 -11.96 14.97 3.54
C MET A 327 -11.65 15.74 4.83
N PRO A 328 -12.05 15.24 6.01
CA PRO A 328 -11.60 15.81 7.27
C PRO A 328 -10.08 15.77 7.41
N LYS A 329 -9.52 16.74 8.13
CA LYS A 329 -8.13 16.70 8.56
C LYS A 329 -7.91 15.58 9.58
N TYR A 330 -6.78 14.90 9.46
CA TYR A 330 -6.29 13.91 10.41
C TYR A 330 -5.09 14.51 11.15
N ASP A 331 -5.21 14.55 12.48
CA ASP A 331 -4.14 15.02 13.34
C ASP A 331 -3.14 13.89 13.62
N TYR A 332 -1.95 14.02 13.04
CA TYR A 332 -0.87 13.04 13.19
C TYR A 332 -0.15 13.17 14.53
N ASP A 333 -0.20 14.33 15.18
CA ASP A 333 0.53 14.62 16.40
C ASP A 333 -0.26 15.62 17.24
N LEU A 334 -1.04 15.08 18.19
CA LEU A 334 -1.96 15.84 19.04
C LEU A 334 -1.27 16.93 19.89
N VAL A 335 0.06 16.96 19.96
CA VAL A 335 0.81 17.99 20.69
C VAL A 335 1.48 19.02 19.78
N LYS A 336 1.38 18.86 18.45
CA LYS A 336 2.05 19.72 17.47
C LYS A 336 1.08 20.17 16.37
N GLU A 337 0.58 21.39 16.52
CA GLU A 337 -0.24 22.05 15.50
C GLU A 337 0.52 22.21 14.17
N GLY A 338 -0.20 22.08 13.06
CA GLY A 338 0.33 22.24 11.71
C GLY A 338 0.82 20.95 11.06
N GLU A 339 0.81 19.83 11.79
CA GLU A 339 1.13 18.50 11.25
C GLU A 339 -0.08 17.78 10.64
N GLU A 340 -1.27 18.38 10.74
CA GLU A 340 -2.51 17.81 10.25
C GLU A 340 -2.60 17.91 8.73
N ASP A 341 -2.93 16.78 8.08
CA ASP A 341 -3.21 16.71 6.65
C ASP A 341 -4.57 16.05 6.42
N PHE A 342 -5.12 16.19 5.24
CA PHE A 342 -6.40 15.58 4.89
C PHE A 342 -6.31 14.05 4.84
N LEU A 343 -7.37 13.38 5.31
CA LEU A 343 -7.53 11.95 5.05
C LEU A 343 -7.53 11.67 3.53
N ASN A 344 -7.17 10.45 3.16
CA ASN A 344 -7.29 10.00 1.79
C ASN A 344 -8.75 9.94 1.36
N ALA A 345 -8.98 10.09 0.05
CA ALA A 345 -10.25 9.72 -0.54
C ALA A 345 -10.55 8.24 -0.21
N PRO A 346 -11.70 7.93 0.42
CA PRO A 346 -12.06 6.55 0.75
C PRO A 346 -12.38 5.74 -0.53
N LEU A 347 -12.63 6.44 -1.64
CA LEU A 347 -12.83 5.85 -2.94
C LEU A 347 -12.12 6.69 -4.02
N ILE A 348 -11.25 6.03 -4.77
CA ILE A 348 -10.75 6.50 -6.07
C ILE A 348 -11.11 5.51 -7.18
N ALA A 349 -11.41 6.02 -8.37
CA ALA A 349 -11.63 5.19 -9.55
C ALA A 349 -10.32 5.00 -10.32
N ARG A 350 -10.03 3.74 -10.68
CA ARG A 350 -8.85 3.36 -11.48
C ARG A 350 -9.28 2.50 -12.65
N GLU A 351 -8.79 2.79 -13.84
CA GLU A 351 -9.08 2.02 -15.05
C GLU A 351 -8.66 0.54 -14.91
N TYR A 352 -9.31 -0.37 -15.65
CA TYR A 352 -8.91 -1.79 -15.66
C TYR A 352 -7.49 -2.03 -16.18
N ALA A 353 -7.02 -1.18 -17.10
CA ALA A 353 -5.67 -1.28 -17.64
C ALA A 353 -4.59 -1.20 -16.53
N TRP A 354 -4.87 -0.51 -15.41
CA TRP A 354 -3.96 -0.43 -14.26
C TRP A 354 -3.60 -1.82 -13.72
N VAL A 355 -4.60 -2.66 -13.43
CA VAL A 355 -4.32 -4.00 -12.89
C VAL A 355 -3.73 -4.92 -13.95
N GLN A 356 -4.04 -4.72 -15.23
CA GLN A 356 -3.50 -5.56 -16.30
C GLN A 356 -2.01 -5.29 -16.60
N THR A 357 -1.54 -4.09 -16.27
CA THR A 357 -0.20 -3.62 -16.65
C THR A 357 0.76 -3.51 -15.47
N THR A 358 0.27 -3.25 -14.26
CA THR A 358 1.15 -2.96 -13.10
C THR A 358 1.02 -3.93 -11.92
N LEU A 359 -0.08 -4.70 -11.85
CA LEU A 359 -0.32 -5.62 -10.74
C LEU A 359 0.63 -6.80 -10.79
N ASN A 360 1.10 -7.22 -9.62
CA ASN A 360 1.91 -8.42 -9.44
C ASN A 360 1.36 -9.37 -8.37
N HIS A 361 0.49 -8.91 -7.46
CA HIS A 361 -0.21 -9.80 -6.52
C HIS A 361 -1.68 -9.38 -6.36
N ALA A 362 -2.56 -10.36 -6.22
CA ALA A 362 -3.96 -10.16 -5.86
C ALA A 362 -4.42 -11.27 -4.91
N ILE A 363 -4.96 -10.89 -3.76
CA ILE A 363 -5.47 -11.81 -2.75
C ILE A 363 -6.84 -11.37 -2.28
N GLN A 364 -7.69 -12.32 -1.92
CA GLN A 364 -8.93 -12.06 -1.21
C GLN A 364 -8.84 -12.62 0.20
N ILE A 365 -9.16 -11.79 1.19
CA ILE A 365 -9.19 -12.16 2.60
C ILE A 365 -10.65 -12.25 3.03
N TYR A 366 -11.02 -13.30 3.76
CA TYR A 366 -12.40 -13.54 4.19
C TYR A 366 -12.45 -14.39 5.47
N PRO A 367 -13.49 -14.26 6.32
CA PRO A 367 -13.65 -15.10 7.50
C PRO A 367 -13.72 -16.59 7.15
N GLU A 368 -13.14 -17.43 8.00
CA GLU A 368 -13.27 -18.89 7.91
C GLU A 368 -14.76 -19.30 8.01
N GLY A 369 -15.21 -20.17 7.11
CA GLY A 369 -16.63 -20.56 6.99
C GLY A 369 -17.43 -19.76 5.95
N MET A 370 -16.80 -18.85 5.21
CA MET A 370 -17.40 -18.08 4.10
C MET A 370 -16.78 -18.41 2.73
N GLU A 371 -16.37 -19.66 2.50
CA GLU A 371 -15.62 -20.12 1.30
C GLU A 371 -16.35 -20.01 -0.06
#